data_AF-B0VXW4-F1
#
_entry.id   AF-B0VXW4-F1
#
_cell.length_a   1.000
_cell.length_b   1.000
_cell.length_c   1.000
_cell.angle_alpha   90.00
_cell.angle_beta   90.00
_cell.angle_gamma   90.00
#
_symmetry.space_group_name_H-M   'P 1'
#
loop_
_entity.id
_entity.type
_entity.pdbx_description
1 polymer ?
#
loop_
_entity_poly.entity_id
_entity_poly.type
_entity_poly.pdbx_seq_one_letter_code
_entity_poly.pdbx_strand_id
1 'polypeptide(L)'
;AGGGFICVPLCSEDVRLPTPDCPYPKRVEIPGKCCQEWICDREPRQILQDNMAGRISGIAFPYLCEDWSTEWSACSTTCGIGISTRVSNKNPYCRLESQKRLCILGPCPTLMGIGNMSGRGSRL
;
A
#
# COMPACT_ATOMS: atom_id res chain seq x y z
N ALA A 1 -9.63 5.10 -32.65
CA ALA A 1 -8.68 5.86 -31.82
C ALA A 1 -9.10 5.68 -30.36
N GLY A 2 -8.33 4.93 -29.56
CA GLY A 2 -8.59 4.77 -28.14
C GLY A 2 -7.72 5.76 -27.37
N GLY A 3 -8.31 6.89 -26.93
CA GLY A 3 -7.65 7.83 -26.04
C GLY A 3 -7.84 7.36 -24.59
N GLY A 4 -6.75 7.00 -23.91
CA GLY A 4 -6.75 6.74 -22.48
C GLY A 4 -6.23 7.96 -21.71
N PHE A 5 -6.82 8.24 -20.55
CA PHE A 5 -6.29 9.22 -19.60
C PHE A 5 -5.57 8.50 -18.46
N ILE A 6 -4.57 9.18 -17.87
CA ILE A 6 -3.74 8.67 -16.78
C ILE A 6 -4.08 9.47 -15.52
N CYS A 7 -4.33 8.77 -14.42
CA CYS A 7 -4.58 9.36 -13.11
C CYS A 7 -3.37 9.17 -12.21
N VAL A 8 -3.05 10.21 -11.43
CA VAL A 8 -2.06 10.15 -10.35
C VAL A 8 -2.82 10.44 -9.04
N PRO A 9 -2.64 9.64 -7.99
CA PRO A 9 -3.30 9.90 -6.71
C PRO A 9 -2.81 11.24 -6.13
N LEU A 10 -3.75 12.07 -5.69
CA LEU A 10 -3.44 13.35 -5.04
C LEU A 10 -3.05 13.18 -3.57
N CYS A 11 -3.41 12.04 -2.98
CA CYS A 11 -3.12 11.73 -1.59
C CYS A 11 -1.85 10.90 -1.47
N SER A 12 -1.11 11.14 -0.40
CA SER A 12 0.07 10.35 -0.07
C SER A 12 -0.36 8.95 0.38
N GLU A 13 0.25 7.92 -0.21
CA GLU A 13 0.03 6.51 0.14
C GLU A 13 1.08 6.01 1.15
N ASP A 14 1.67 6.90 1.93
CA ASP A 14 2.71 6.59 2.90
C ASP A 14 2.17 5.74 4.07
N VAL A 15 3.04 4.86 4.54
CA VAL A 15 2.74 3.88 5.59
C VAL A 15 3.36 4.32 6.91
N ARG A 16 2.55 4.40 7.96
CA ARG A 16 3.03 4.56 9.33
C ARG A 16 3.07 3.21 10.04
N LEU A 17 4.29 2.72 10.30
CA LEU A 17 4.50 1.51 11.10
C LEU A 17 4.27 1.80 12.59
N PRO A 18 3.91 0.78 13.39
CA PRO A 18 3.88 0.91 14.85
C PRO A 18 5.22 1.39 15.39
N THR A 19 5.19 2.44 16.19
CA THR A 19 6.35 2.96 16.93
C THR A 19 6.07 2.89 18.44
N PRO A 20 7.10 2.99 19.31
CA PRO A 20 6.89 3.00 20.77
C PRO A 20 5.91 4.08 21.22
N ASP A 21 5.91 5.24 20.57
CA ASP A 21 5.00 6.36 20.85
C ASP A 21 3.60 6.19 20.21
N CYS A 22 3.45 5.24 19.28
CA CYS A 22 2.23 5.01 18.52
C CYS A 22 2.12 3.52 18.14
N PRO A 23 1.67 2.67 19.09
CA PRO A 23 1.60 1.23 18.87
C PRO A 23 0.52 0.82 17.88
N TYR A 24 -0.54 1.62 17.72
CA TYR A 24 -1.68 1.32 16.83
C TYR A 24 -1.96 2.48 15.86
N PRO A 25 -1.10 2.67 14.84
CA PRO A 25 -1.37 3.64 13.80
C PRO A 25 -2.57 3.20 12.95
N LYS A 26 -3.54 4.11 12.78
CA LYS A 26 -4.76 3.87 12.01
C LYS A 26 -4.95 5.00 11.02
N ARG A 27 -5.20 4.65 9.76
CA ARG A 27 -5.54 5.63 8.72
C ARG A 27 -7.04 5.85 8.71
N VAL A 28 -7.47 7.10 8.93
CA VAL A 28 -8.89 7.45 9.06
C VAL A 28 -9.25 8.62 8.17
N GLU A 29 -10.53 8.70 7.80
CA GLU A 29 -11.10 9.85 7.12
C GLU A 29 -11.45 10.93 8.15
N ILE A 30 -10.99 12.15 7.89
CA ILE A 30 -11.26 13.29 8.76
C ILE A 30 -12.26 14.22 8.06
N PRO A 31 -13.37 14.61 8.72
CA PRO A 31 -14.33 15.55 8.15
C PRO A 31 -13.65 16.85 7.70
N GLY A 32 -13.86 17.23 6.43
CA GLY A 32 -13.27 18.44 5.85
C GLY A 32 -11.85 18.28 5.29
N LYS A 33 -11.26 17.08 5.33
CA LYS A 33 -9.98 16.77 4.69
C LYS A 33 -10.19 15.97 3.40
N CYS A 34 -9.41 16.29 2.36
CA CYS A 34 -9.44 15.55 1.10
C CYS A 34 -8.75 14.18 1.20
N CYS A 35 -7.74 14.07 2.07
CA CYS A 35 -6.93 12.86 2.22
C CYS A 35 -7.08 12.26 3.61
N GLN A 36 -6.90 10.95 3.68
CA GLN A 36 -6.91 10.21 4.94
C GLN A 36 -5.64 10.56 5.74
N GLU A 37 -5.77 10.71 7.05
CA GLU A 37 -4.65 11.02 7.94
C GLU A 37 -4.40 9.86 8.92
N TRP A 38 -3.16 9.76 9.39
CA TRP A 38 -2.75 8.78 10.39
C TRP A 38 -3.05 9.28 11.79
N ILE A 39 -3.87 8.54 12.52
CA ILE A 39 -4.07 8.72 13.97
C ILE A 39 -3.41 7.59 14.73
N CYS A 40 -3.06 7.85 15.98
CA CYS A 40 -2.58 6.83 16.91
C CYS A 40 -3.73 6.49 17.85
N ASP A 41 -4.34 5.34 17.64
CA ASP A 41 -5.38 4.86 18.56
C ASP A 41 -4.72 4.30 19.81
N ARG A 42 -5.37 4.44 20.96
CA ARG A 42 -4.79 4.06 22.26
C ARG A 42 -4.98 2.59 22.60
N GLU A 43 -5.90 1.92 21.92
CA GLU A 43 -6.12 0.48 21.91
C GLU A 43 -6.96 0.15 20.67
N PRO A 44 -6.90 -1.07 20.12
CA PRO A 44 -8.02 -1.55 19.34
C PRO A 44 -9.23 -1.54 20.28
N ARG A 45 -10.19 -0.63 20.07
CA ARG A 45 -11.53 -0.79 20.62
C ARG A 45 -12.04 -2.13 20.12
N GLN A 46 -11.81 -3.18 20.90
CA GLN A 46 -12.61 -4.39 20.83
C GLN A 46 -14.03 -3.88 20.94
N ILE A 47 -14.80 -4.11 19.89
CA ILE A 47 -16.24 -3.90 19.88
C ILE A 47 -16.78 -4.94 20.86
N LEU A 48 -16.70 -4.64 22.15
CA LEU A 48 -17.38 -5.35 23.22
C LEU A 48 -18.46 -4.42 23.75
N GLN A 49 -19.52 -4.29 22.97
CA GLN A 49 -20.87 -3.98 23.44
C GLN A 49 -21.77 -4.19 22.21
N ASP A 50 -22.81 -4.99 22.20
CA ASP A 50 -23.53 -5.73 23.22
C ASP A 50 -24.34 -6.77 22.42
N ASN A 51 -24.57 -7.98 22.95
CA ASN A 51 -25.76 -8.82 22.74
C ASN A 51 -25.48 -10.22 23.26
N MET A 52 -26.19 -10.58 24.32
CA MET A 52 -26.20 -11.91 24.90
C MET A 52 -26.60 -12.96 23.85
N ALA A 53 -25.68 -13.86 23.50
CA ALA A 53 -25.95 -15.29 23.29
C ALA A 53 -24.63 -16.03 22.95
N GLY A 54 -24.31 -17.07 23.71
CA GLY A 54 -23.38 -18.11 23.25
C GLY A 54 -21.95 -18.02 23.78
N ARG A 55 -21.77 -18.12 25.11
CA ARG A 55 -20.56 -18.75 25.63
C ARG A 55 -20.53 -20.20 25.16
N ILE A 56 -19.75 -20.51 24.13
CA ILE A 56 -19.26 -21.87 23.89
C ILE A 56 -17.80 -21.78 23.46
N SER A 57 -16.94 -22.38 24.29
CA SER A 57 -15.51 -22.68 24.09
C SER A 57 -14.51 -21.55 24.32
N GLY A 58 -14.37 -21.14 25.59
CA GLY A 58 -13.30 -21.65 26.49
C GLY A 58 -11.85 -21.80 26.01
N ILE A 59 -11.46 -21.32 24.83
CA ILE A 59 -10.06 -21.28 24.40
C ILE A 59 -9.79 -19.88 23.84
N ALA A 60 -9.47 -18.95 24.73
CA ALA A 60 -8.74 -17.76 24.33
C ALA A 60 -7.35 -18.26 23.91
N PHE A 61 -7.16 -18.56 22.63
CA PHE A 61 -5.84 -18.79 22.07
C PHE A 61 -5.08 -17.46 22.15
N PRO A 62 -4.05 -17.34 23.01
CA PRO A 62 -3.22 -16.13 23.11
C PRO A 62 -2.33 -15.92 21.88
N TYR A 63 -2.52 -16.73 20.84
CA TYR A 63 -1.67 -16.86 19.66
C TYR A 63 -2.40 -16.53 18.35
N LEU A 64 -3.72 -16.28 18.38
CA LEU A 64 -4.47 -16.02 17.16
C LEU A 64 -4.61 -14.52 16.96
N CYS A 65 -3.55 -13.88 16.47
CA CYS A 65 -3.73 -12.56 15.87
C CYS A 65 -4.59 -12.72 14.63
N GLU A 66 -5.54 -11.81 14.44
CA GLU A 66 -6.32 -11.81 13.21
C GLU A 66 -5.42 -11.41 12.04
N ASP A 67 -5.31 -12.30 11.07
CA ASP A 67 -4.48 -12.09 9.88
C ASP A 67 -5.05 -10.92 9.09
N TRP A 68 -4.24 -9.87 8.95
CA TRP A 68 -4.58 -8.66 8.24
C TRP A 68 -3.46 -8.24 7.30
N SER A 69 -3.87 -7.77 6.13
CA SER A 69 -2.96 -7.17 5.16
C SER A 69 -3.68 -6.08 4.41
N THR A 70 -2.99 -4.98 4.14
CA THR A 70 -3.47 -4.00 3.17
C THR A 70 -3.35 -4.55 1.76
N GLU A 71 -4.07 -3.91 0.84
CA GLU A 71 -3.73 -3.98 -0.58
C GLU A 71 -2.32 -3.43 -0.83
N TRP A 72 -1.77 -3.82 -1.97
CA TRP A 72 -0.50 -3.27 -2.45
C TRP A 72 -0.70 -1.84 -2.95
N SER A 73 0.25 -0.96 -2.65
CA SER A 73 0.31 0.40 -3.19
C SER A 73 0.45 0.40 -4.70
N ALA A 74 0.23 1.57 -5.31
CA ALA A 74 0.65 1.80 -6.68
C ALA A 74 2.17 1.55 -6.84
N CYS A 75 2.58 1.26 -8.08
CA CYS A 75 3.99 1.11 -8.41
C CYS A 75 4.70 2.45 -8.24
N SER A 76 5.89 2.46 -7.62
CA SER A 76 6.68 3.67 -7.40
C SER A 76 7.05 4.41 -8.70
N THR A 77 7.04 3.70 -9.83
CA THR A 77 7.23 4.25 -11.17
C THR A 77 5.95 4.08 -11.97
N THR A 78 5.78 4.90 -13.01
CA THR A 78 4.65 4.82 -13.96
C THR A 78 4.99 4.04 -15.22
N CYS A 79 6.27 3.67 -15.39
CA CYS A 79 6.78 2.89 -16.49
C CYS A 79 8.03 2.11 -16.03
N GLY A 80 8.39 1.08 -16.78
CA GLY A 80 9.54 0.24 -16.47
C GLY A 80 9.38 -0.50 -15.15
N ILE A 81 10.48 -0.66 -14.43
CA ILE A 81 10.54 -1.45 -13.20
C ILE A 81 10.44 -0.52 -11.98
N GLY A 82 9.61 -0.89 -11.00
CA GLY A 82 9.42 -0.14 -9.77
C GLY A 82 9.14 -1.05 -8.57
N ILE A 83 8.75 -0.45 -7.45
CA ILE A 83 8.46 -1.14 -6.20
C ILE A 83 7.02 -0.82 -5.79
N SER A 84 6.27 -1.84 -5.38
CA SER A 84 5.01 -1.67 -4.65
C SER A 84 5.16 -2.22 -3.24
N THR A 85 4.46 -1.59 -2.30
CA THR A 85 4.57 -1.89 -0.87
C THR A 85 3.21 -2.22 -0.29
N ARG A 86 3.16 -3.11 0.70
CA ARG A 86 1.98 -3.36 1.52
C ARG A 86 2.38 -3.54 2.98
N VAL A 87 1.42 -3.46 3.87
CA VAL A 87 1.62 -3.84 5.28
C VAL A 87 0.92 -5.17 5.53
N SER A 88 1.57 -6.05 6.28
CA SER A 88 0.95 -7.29 6.72
C SER A 88 1.45 -7.69 8.09
N ASN A 89 0.57 -8.27 8.90
CA ASN A 89 0.93 -8.95 10.15
C ASN A 89 1.07 -10.47 9.99
N LYS A 90 1.08 -10.99 8.75
CA LYS A 90 1.25 -12.42 8.42
C LYS A 90 2.69 -12.88 8.63
N ASN A 91 3.15 -12.86 9.88
CA ASN A 91 4.41 -13.45 10.31
C ASN A 91 4.19 -14.22 11.62
N PRO A 92 5.12 -15.12 12.00
CA PRO A 92 4.99 -15.96 13.20
C PRO A 92 4.86 -15.16 14.52
N TYR A 93 5.18 -13.87 14.49
CA TYR A 93 5.21 -12.99 15.65
C TYR A 93 4.06 -11.99 15.66
N CYS A 94 3.13 -12.05 14.70
CA CYS A 94 1.98 -11.15 14.57
C CYS A 94 2.34 -9.66 14.54
N ARG A 95 3.53 -9.31 14.03
CA ARG A 95 4.00 -7.91 13.98
C ARG A 95 3.64 -7.28 12.65
N LEU A 96 3.16 -6.04 12.67
CA LEU A 96 2.97 -5.30 11.43
C LEU A 96 4.32 -5.01 10.77
N GLU A 97 4.51 -5.51 9.56
CA GLU A 97 5.72 -5.33 8.77
C GLU A 97 5.40 -4.79 7.37
N SER A 98 6.28 -3.94 6.85
CA SER A 98 6.22 -3.44 5.48
C SER A 98 6.85 -4.46 4.53
N GLN A 99 6.03 -5.05 3.66
CA GLN A 99 6.46 -5.94 2.60
C GLN A 99 6.62 -5.16 1.29
N LYS A 100 7.68 -5.47 0.54
CA LYS A 100 7.99 -4.88 -0.77
C LYS A 100 7.96 -5.95 -1.85
N ARG A 101 7.40 -5.62 -3.01
CA ARG A 101 7.49 -6.45 -4.22
C ARG A 101 7.87 -5.61 -5.42
N LEU A 102 8.53 -6.26 -6.38
CA LEU A 102 8.80 -5.67 -7.67
C LEU A 102 7.49 -5.52 -8.46
N CYS A 103 7.30 -4.37 -9.10
CA CYS A 103 6.27 -4.16 -10.12
C CYS A 103 6.95 -3.85 -11.45
N ILE A 104 6.41 -4.40 -12.54
CA ILE A 104 6.93 -4.21 -13.90
C ILE A 104 5.79 -3.65 -14.72
N LEU A 105 5.93 -2.39 -15.12
CA LEU A 105 5.02 -1.67 -15.99
C LEU A 105 5.57 -1.65 -17.42
N GLY A 106 4.76 -1.16 -18.36
CA GLY A 106 5.16 -1.00 -19.75
C GLY A 106 6.46 -0.19 -19.91
N PRO A 107 7.17 -0.33 -21.04
CA PRO A 107 8.44 0.36 -21.26
C PRO A 107 8.26 1.88 -21.10
N CYS A 108 9.25 2.53 -20.49
CA CYS A 108 9.25 3.98 -20.41
C CYS A 108 9.35 4.59 -21.81
N PRO A 109 8.57 5.64 -22.13
CA PRO A 109 8.83 6.40 -23.32
C PRO A 109 10.26 6.94 -23.18
N THR A 110 11.12 6.57 -24.11
CA THR A 110 12.39 7.26 -24.27
C THR A 110 12.03 8.72 -24.50
N LEU A 111 12.38 9.61 -23.55
CA LEU A 111 12.40 11.06 -23.79
C LEU A 111 12.95 11.23 -25.19
N MET A 112 12.14 11.80 -26.09
CA MET A 112 12.43 11.89 -27.53
C MET A 112 13.91 12.20 -27.74
N GLY A 113 14.67 11.13 -28.02
CA GLY A 113 15.96 11.27 -28.66
C GLY A 113 15.61 11.79 -30.03
N ILE A 114 15.80 13.09 -30.23
CA ILE A 114 16.03 13.67 -31.55
C ILE A 114 17.34 13.04 -32.02
N GLY A 115 17.25 11.78 -32.45
CA GLY A 115 18.28 11.01 -33.09
C GLY A 115 17.74 10.71 -34.47
N ASN A 116 17.81 11.70 -35.35
CA ASN A 116 17.75 11.47 -36.79
C ASN A 116 18.88 10.49 -37.14
N MET A 117 18.62 9.20 -37.04
CA MET A 117 19.44 8.19 -37.68
C MET A 117 19.02 8.13 -39.15
N SER A 118 19.20 9.25 -39.86
CA SER A 118 19.28 9.21 -41.31
C SER A 118 20.63 8.59 -41.68
N GLY A 119 20.71 7.26 -41.53
CA GLY A 119 21.75 6.46 -42.16
C GLY A 119 21.55 6.49 -43.67
N ARG A 120 21.98 7.58 -44.31
CA ARG A 120 22.29 7.57 -45.75
C ARG A 120 23.47 6.62 -45.92
N GLY A 121 23.18 5.40 -46.36
CA GLY A 121 24.18 4.54 -46.97
C GLY A 121 24.71 5.24 -48.22
N SER A 122 25.87 5.87 -48.09
CA SER A 122 26.65 6.38 -49.22
C SER A 122 27.32 5.19 -49.90
N ARG A 123 27.17 5.14 -51.23
CA ARG A 123 27.95 4.29 -52.15
C ARG A 123 29.44 4.40 -51.86
N LEU A 124 30.11 3.25 -51.89
CA LEU A 124 31.32 2.98 -52.68
C LEU A 124 31.23 1.53 -53.16
#